data_AF-A0ABD5Q2R0-F1
#
_entry.id   AF-A0ABD5Q2R0-F1
#
_cell.length_a   1.000
_cell.length_b   1.000
_cell.length_c   1.000
_cell.angle_alpha   90.00
_cell.angle_beta   90.00
_cell.angle_gamma   90.00
#
_symmetry.space_group_name_H-M   'P 1'
#
loop_
_entity.id
_entity.type
_entity.pdbx_description
1 polymer ?
#
loop_
_entity_poly.entity_id
_entity_poly.type
_entity_poly.pdbx_seq_one_letter_code
_entity_poly.pdbx_strand_id
1 'polypeptide(L)'
;MPDAPDGEIVEETDEYVHVRFRDPDEFAAIRTPDWAENAAGDVAEGAEVRTGKLTDEDDWLVESVLIPAGTDHGEAERQAEEIVEKIES
;
A
#
# COMPACT_ATOMS: atom_id res chain seq x y z
N MET A 1 9.17 1.69 17.56
CA MET A 1 8.64 2.29 16.32
C MET A 1 8.37 1.08 15.45
N PRO A 2 7.13 0.84 15.03
CA PRO A 2 6.85 -0.35 14.23
C PRO A 2 7.68 -0.22 12.95
N ASP A 3 8.55 -1.19 12.72
CA ASP A 3 9.27 -1.38 11.48
C ASP A 3 8.24 -1.73 10.39
N ALA A 4 7.50 -0.74 9.89
CA ALA A 4 6.77 -0.91 8.64
C ALA A 4 7.83 -1.18 7.55
N PRO A 5 7.68 -2.22 6.72
CA PRO A 5 8.65 -2.51 5.67
C PRO A 5 8.79 -1.30 4.75
N ASP A 6 10.02 -0.97 4.33
CA ASP A 6 10.25 0.08 3.36
C ASP A 6 9.56 -0.29 2.04
N GLY A 7 8.75 0.62 1.50
CA GLY A 7 8.03 0.39 0.25
C GLY A 7 8.99 0.37 -0.93
N GLU A 8 9.03 -0.71 -1.71
CA GLU A 8 9.86 -0.80 -2.91
C GLU A 8 9.01 -0.56 -4.16
N ILE A 9 9.42 0.38 -5.02
CA ILE A 9 8.78 0.59 -6.33
C ILE A 9 9.12 -0.60 -7.22
N VAL A 10 8.16 -1.49 -7.42
CA VAL A 10 8.32 -2.71 -8.25
C VAL A 10 7.95 -2.46 -9.70
N GLU A 11 7.02 -1.54 -9.95
CA GLU A 11 6.57 -1.18 -11.29
C GLU A 11 6.16 0.29 -11.31
N GLU A 12 6.51 1.00 -12.38
CA GLU A 12 6.01 2.34 -12.65
C GLU A 12 5.36 2.34 -14.03
N THR A 13 4.13 2.83 -14.08
CA THR A 13 3.36 3.01 -15.30
C THR A 13 3.06 4.49 -15.51
N ASP A 14 2.63 4.85 -16.73
CA ASP A 14 2.20 6.21 -17.04
C ASP A 14 0.94 6.66 -16.26
N GLU A 15 0.24 5.74 -15.60
CA GLU A 15 -0.98 6.00 -14.83
C GLU A 15 -0.77 5.91 -13.31
N TYR A 16 0.16 5.05 -12.85
CA TYR A 16 0.44 4.83 -11.43
C TYR A 16 1.83 4.25 -11.16
N VAL A 17 2.36 4.56 -9.97
CA VAL A 17 3.57 3.98 -9.36
C VAL A 17 3.14 2.87 -8.41
N HIS A 18 3.58 1.64 -8.66
CA HIS A 18 3.30 0.46 -7.85
C HIS A 18 4.42 0.26 -6.82
N VAL A 19 4.09 0.55 -5.56
CA VAL A 19 4.96 0.37 -4.40
C VAL A 19 4.54 -0.90 -3.67
N ARG A 20 5.44 -1.88 -3.56
CA ARG A 20 5.20 -3.14 -2.87
C ARG A 20 5.82 -3.09 -1.48
N PHE A 21 5.04 -3.48 -0.48
CA PHE A 21 5.46 -3.57 0.92
C PHE A 21 5.69 -5.01 1.36
N ARG A 22 4.83 -5.93 0.90
CA ARG A 22 4.90 -7.35 1.26
C ARG A 22 4.64 -8.25 0.05
N ASP A 23 5.06 -9.51 0.16
CA ASP A 23 4.85 -10.50 -0.89
C ASP A 23 3.39 -10.97 -0.93
N PRO A 24 2.71 -10.95 -2.09
CA PRO A 24 1.35 -11.46 -2.24
C PRO A 24 1.24 -12.96 -1.91
N ASP A 25 2.34 -13.72 -2.09
CA ASP A 25 2.43 -15.15 -1.80
C ASP A 25 2.34 -15.49 -0.30
N GLU A 26 2.57 -14.52 0.60
CA GLU A 26 2.42 -14.72 2.04
C GLU A 26 0.94 -14.67 2.48
N PHE A 27 0.09 -14.06 1.66
CA PHE A 27 -1.32 -13.85 1.99
C PHE A 27 -2.21 -14.99 1.49
N ALA A 28 -3.15 -15.39 2.35
CA ALA A 28 -4.16 -16.39 2.00
C ALA A 28 -5.25 -15.80 1.09
N ALA A 29 -5.53 -14.51 1.25
CA ALA A 29 -6.54 -13.79 0.49
C ALA A 29 -6.11 -12.33 0.30
N ILE A 30 -6.23 -11.82 -0.93
CA ILE A 30 -5.92 -10.43 -1.27
C ILE A 30 -7.22 -9.71 -1.64
N ARG A 31 -7.46 -8.53 -1.06
CA ARG A 31 -8.59 -7.65 -1.37
C ARG A 31 -8.21 -6.18 -1.24
N THR A 32 -9.02 -5.33 -1.84
CA THR A 32 -8.95 -3.88 -1.67
C THR A 32 -10.20 -3.43 -0.93
N PRO A 33 -10.16 -3.37 0.41
CA PRO A 33 -11.31 -2.94 1.19
C PRO A 33 -11.47 -1.42 1.14
N ASP A 34 -12.73 -0.95 1.19
CA ASP A 34 -13.06 0.48 1.04
C ASP A 34 -12.35 1.37 2.08
N TRP A 35 -12.11 0.85 3.29
CA TRP A 35 -11.43 1.61 4.34
C TRP A 35 -9.96 1.86 4.01
N ALA A 36 -9.28 0.93 3.31
CA ALA A 36 -7.90 1.08 2.89
C ALA A 36 -7.79 2.08 1.74
N GLU A 37 -8.72 1.99 0.78
CA GLU A 37 -8.85 2.96 -0.32
C GLU A 37 -9.15 4.37 0.21
N ASN A 38 -10.05 4.50 1.19
CA ASN A 38 -10.34 5.80 1.81
C ASN A 38 -9.14 6.38 2.57
N ALA A 39 -8.41 5.54 3.33
CA ALA A 39 -7.20 5.98 4.03
C ALA A 39 -6.12 6.46 3.05
N ALA A 40 -5.98 5.76 1.92
CA ALA A 40 -5.09 6.11 0.84
C ALA A 40 -5.48 7.41 0.15
N GLY A 41 -6.75 7.55 -0.21
CA GLY A 41 -7.31 8.75 -0.81
C GLY A 41 -7.14 10.00 0.06
N ASP A 42 -7.08 9.86 1.39
CA ASP A 42 -6.86 10.96 2.33
C ASP A 42 -5.41 11.45 2.34
N VAL A 43 -4.44 10.58 2.01
CA VAL A 43 -3.02 10.94 1.87
C VAL A 43 -2.70 11.37 0.44
N ALA A 44 -3.20 10.61 -0.53
CA ALA A 44 -2.91 10.73 -1.94
C ALA A 44 -4.21 10.57 -2.75
N GLU A 45 -4.69 11.67 -3.33
CA GLU A 45 -5.94 11.67 -4.10
C GLU A 45 -5.82 10.77 -5.34
N GLY A 46 -6.58 9.66 -5.36
CA GLY A 46 -6.52 8.66 -6.43
C GLY A 46 -5.55 7.50 -6.18
N ALA A 47 -5.00 7.37 -4.97
CA ALA A 47 -4.24 6.19 -4.58
C ALA A 47 -5.14 4.99 -4.26
N GLU A 48 -4.67 3.80 -4.65
CA GLU A 48 -5.33 2.52 -4.36
C GLU A 48 -4.41 1.63 -3.51
N VAL A 49 -4.99 0.85 -2.60
CA VAL A 49 -4.22 -0.06 -1.74
C VAL A 49 -4.70 -1.48 -1.93
N ARG A 50 -3.77 -2.40 -2.13
CA ARG A 50 -4.02 -3.83 -2.06
C ARG A 50 -3.62 -4.31 -0.68
N THR A 51 -4.58 -4.86 0.05
CA THR A 51 -4.33 -5.48 1.34
C THR A 51 -4.47 -6.99 1.24
N GLY A 52 -3.63 -7.68 2.00
CA GLY A 52 -3.63 -9.11 2.13
C GLY A 52 -4.03 -9.53 3.54
N LYS A 53 -4.80 -10.61 3.62
CA LYS A 53 -5.10 -11.31 4.87
C LYS A 53 -4.20 -12.53 5.00
N LEU A 54 -3.44 -12.60 6.09
CA LEU A 54 -2.62 -13.77 6.40
C LEU A 54 -3.51 -14.97 6.76
N THR A 55 -3.00 -16.19 6.56
CA THR A 55 -3.78 -17.41 6.85
C THR A 55 -4.07 -17.55 8.35
N ASP A 56 -3.14 -17.10 9.19
CA ASP A 56 -3.14 -17.28 10.64
C ASP A 56 -3.56 -16.02 11.43
N GLU A 57 -3.75 -14.88 10.75
CA GLU A 57 -4.17 -13.62 11.39
C GLU A 57 -5.50 -13.11 10.84
N ASP A 58 -6.30 -12.49 11.71
CA ASP A 58 -7.54 -11.82 11.32
C ASP A 58 -7.30 -10.40 10.78
N ASP A 59 -6.10 -9.87 10.98
CA ASP A 59 -5.68 -8.55 10.53
C ASP A 59 -5.38 -8.51 9.03
N TRP A 60 -5.71 -7.37 8.44
CA TRP A 60 -5.45 -7.06 7.04
C TRP A 60 -4.23 -6.17 6.98
N LEU A 61 -3.23 -6.63 6.25
CA LEU A 61 -1.95 -5.98 6.11
C LEU A 61 -1.82 -5.39 4.72
N VAL A 62 -1.06 -4.30 4.58
CA VAL A 62 -0.79 -3.75 3.25
C VAL A 62 0.16 -4.65 2.49
N GLU A 63 -0.26 -5.08 1.30
CA GLU A 63 0.55 -5.84 0.35
C GLU A 63 1.28 -4.86 -0.58
N SER A 64 0.50 -3.98 -1.23
CA SER A 64 1.04 -2.97 -2.13
C SER A 64 0.14 -1.74 -2.22
N VAL A 65 0.73 -0.61 -2.58
CA VAL A 65 0.07 0.68 -2.78
C VAL A 65 0.33 1.14 -4.22
N LEU A 66 -0.71 1.63 -4.85
CA LEU A 66 -0.70 2.23 -6.18
C LEU A 66 -0.87 3.74 -6.00
N ILE A 67 0.19 4.50 -6.23
CA ILE A 67 0.19 5.96 -6.15
C ILE A 67 -0.04 6.51 -7.57
N PRO A 68 -0.90 7.51 -7.77
CA PRO A 68 -1.12 8.10 -9.09
C PRO A 68 0.18 8.63 -9.73
N ALA A 69 0.33 8.43 -11.04
CA ALA A 69 1.48 8.91 -11.79
C ALA A 69 1.54 10.45 -11.81
N GLY A 70 2.76 10.99 -11.77
CA GLY A 70 3.02 12.43 -11.64
C GLY A 70 3.53 12.84 -10.27
N THR A 71 3.55 11.92 -9.31
CA THR A 71 4.25 12.03 -8.03
C THR A 71 5.70 11.58 -8.18
N ASP A 72 6.67 12.34 -7.64
CA ASP A 72 8.08 11.95 -7.63
C ASP A 72 8.28 10.62 -6.87
N HIS A 73 9.24 9.78 -7.28
CA HIS A 73 9.50 8.46 -6.65
C HIS A 73 9.64 8.53 -5.13
N GLY A 74 10.46 9.44 -4.62
CA GLY A 74 10.66 9.59 -3.18
C GLY A 74 9.43 10.14 -2.44
N GLU A 75 8.53 10.82 -3.15
CA GLU A 75 7.26 11.25 -2.60
C GLU A 75 6.22 10.12 -2.62
N ALA A 76 6.23 9.30 -3.67
CA ALA A 76 5.38 8.12 -3.78
C ALA A 76 5.70 7.09 -2.70
N GLU A 77 6.98 6.81 -2.46
CA GLU A 77 7.43 5.95 -1.34
C GLU A 77 6.93 6.50 -0.01
N ARG A 78 7.15 7.79 0.26
CA ARG A 78 6.75 8.42 1.51
C ARG A 78 5.23 8.41 1.74
N GLN A 79 4.44 8.72 0.70
CA GLN A 79 2.98 8.66 0.78
C GLN A 79 2.51 7.22 1.01
N ALA A 80 3.12 6.26 0.32
CA ALA A 80 2.78 4.86 0.47
C ALA A 80 3.10 4.34 1.89
N GLU A 81 4.24 4.72 2.47
CA GLU A 81 4.59 4.45 3.87
C GLU A 81 3.57 5.07 4.84
N GLU A 82 3.22 6.34 4.65
CA GLU A 82 2.25 7.04 5.50
C GLU A 82 0.86 6.37 5.45
N ILE A 83 0.46 5.86 4.28
CA ILE A 83 -0.77 5.09 4.11
C ILE A 83 -0.71 3.78 4.90
N VAL A 84 0.41 3.05 4.80
CA VAL A 84 0.61 1.79 5.52
C VAL A 84 0.57 2.02 7.03
N GLU A 85 1.31 3.02 7.53
CA GLU A 85 1.29 3.38 8.94
C GLU A 85 -0.11 3.77 9.42
N LYS A 86 -0.88 4.50 8.61
CA LYS A 86 -2.25 4.91 8.95
C LYS A 86 -3.23 3.75 8.97
N ILE A 87 -3.00 2.74 8.14
CA ILE A 87 -3.80 1.51 8.07
C ILE A 87 -3.46 0.57 9.23
N GLU A 88 -2.18 0.45 9.58
CA GLU A 88 -1.67 -0.46 10.62
C GLU A 88 -1.60 0.19 12.03
N SER A 89 -2.04 1.45 12.20
CA SER A 89 -2.09 2.19 13.49
C SER A 89 -3.41 2.07 14.23
#